data_AF-A0A8T2DCA3-F1
#
_entry.id   AF-A0A8T2DCA3-F1
#
_cell.length_a   1.000
_cell.length_b   1.000
_cell.length_c   1.000
_cell.angle_alpha   90.00
_cell.angle_beta   90.00
_cell.angle_gamma   90.00
#
_symmetry.space_group_name_H-M   'P 1'
#
loop_
_entity.id
_entity.type
_entity.pdbx_description
1 polymer ?
#
loop_
_entity_poly.entity_id
_entity_poly.type
_entity_poly.pdbx_seq_one_letter_code
_entity_poly.pdbx_strand_id
1 'polypeptide(L)'
;MPTGCGSFRATKALEIFTDLDVFSRQISSEDGNNYSIMPKTGNIWAIYRNWSNDIDVVDLQSQTYDLVEILDDKQDYKVLLLAPDGGFKLADRAGFGSVYLGATEHWIDGKDVRFTIPKSELLRFSHQVPTSKVTKEIHGALQEVYEPNIEALPVNLIL
;
A
#
# COMPACT_ATOMS: atom_id res chain seq x y z
N MET A 1 18.36 0.05 1.74
CA MET A 1 16.91 0.15 2.02
C MET A 1 16.17 -0.08 0.72
N PRO A 2 15.18 -0.98 0.66
CA PRO A 2 14.23 -0.99 -0.44
C PRO A 2 13.44 0.33 -0.36
N THR A 3 13.78 1.29 -1.20
CA THR A 3 13.09 2.58 -1.28
C THR A 3 12.05 2.45 -2.39
N GLY A 4 10.80 2.12 -2.04
CA GLY A 4 9.71 2.16 -3.02
C GLY A 4 8.96 3.51 -3.07
N CYS A 5 9.28 4.44 -2.16
CA CYS A 5 8.96 5.86 -2.27
C CYS A 5 10.24 6.72 -2.27
N GLY A 6 10.24 7.82 -3.02
CA GLY A 6 11.41 8.69 -3.09
C GLY A 6 11.54 9.47 -4.39
N SER A 7 12.59 10.28 -4.46
CA SER A 7 13.06 10.88 -5.70
C SER A 7 14.21 10.04 -6.26
N PHE A 8 14.04 9.57 -7.49
CA PHE A 8 14.96 8.71 -8.18
C PHE A 8 15.50 9.42 -9.41
N ARG A 9 16.78 9.19 -9.71
CA ARG A 9 17.38 9.61 -10.95
C ARG A 9 17.70 8.36 -11.75
N ALA A 10 17.04 8.19 -12.89
CA ALA A 10 17.35 7.05 -13.73
C ALA A 10 18.76 7.21 -14.31
N THR A 11 19.43 6.11 -14.58
CA THR A 11 20.68 6.07 -15.34
C THR A 11 20.50 5.11 -16.49
N LYS A 12 21.16 5.35 -17.62
CA LYS A 12 21.13 4.39 -18.74
C LYS A 12 21.97 3.17 -18.36
N ALA A 13 21.33 2.20 -17.71
CA ALA A 13 21.87 0.88 -17.40
C ALA A 13 20.86 -0.15 -17.88
N LEU A 14 21.34 -1.23 -18.47
CA LEU A 14 20.51 -2.38 -18.82
C LEU A 14 20.72 -3.43 -17.74
N GLU A 15 19.71 -3.62 -16.91
CA GLU A 15 19.66 -4.66 -15.89
C GLU A 15 18.58 -5.67 -16.28
N ILE A 16 18.93 -6.95 -16.21
CA ILE A 16 18.02 -8.07 -16.50
C ILE A 16 17.63 -8.66 -15.15
N PHE A 17 16.36 -8.54 -14.81
CA PHE A 17 15.77 -9.20 -13.65
C PHE A 17 15.29 -10.59 -14.07
N THR A 18 15.77 -11.63 -13.38
CA THR A 18 15.37 -13.03 -13.63
C THR A 18 14.31 -13.53 -12.65
N ASP A 19 13.96 -12.72 -11.65
CA ASP A 19 12.94 -13.06 -10.67
C ASP A 19 11.55 -12.95 -11.28
N LEU A 20 10.75 -14.00 -11.08
CA LEU A 20 9.40 -14.14 -11.62
C LEU A 20 8.33 -13.45 -10.76
N ASP A 21 8.70 -12.96 -9.58
CA ASP A 21 7.79 -12.40 -8.56
C ASP A 21 7.87 -10.86 -8.51
N VAL A 22 7.99 -10.23 -9.68
CA VAL A 22 8.22 -8.79 -9.82
C VAL A 22 7.01 -8.13 -10.48
N PHE A 23 6.29 -7.30 -9.72
CA PHE A 23 5.33 -6.37 -10.28
C PHE A 23 6.04 -5.13 -10.82
N SER A 24 5.71 -4.72 -12.04
CA SER A 24 6.25 -3.51 -12.66
C SER A 24 5.19 -2.44 -12.86
N ARG A 25 5.59 -1.18 -12.73
CA ARG A 25 4.72 -0.04 -13.03
C ARG A 25 5.44 0.99 -13.86
N GLN A 26 4.74 1.49 -14.87
CA GLN A 26 5.18 2.66 -15.60
C GLN A 26 4.95 3.93 -14.78
N ILE A 27 6.02 4.71 -14.59
CA ILE A 27 5.98 6.02 -13.92
C ILE A 27 6.36 7.12 -14.92
N SER A 28 5.78 8.31 -14.74
CA SER A 28 6.12 9.50 -15.54
C SER A 28 7.28 10.26 -14.92
N SER A 29 8.18 10.77 -15.76
CA SER A 29 9.24 11.68 -15.32
C SER A 29 8.66 13.07 -15.06
N GLU A 30 9.16 13.75 -14.02
CA GLU A 30 8.85 15.16 -13.78
C GLU A 30 9.70 16.08 -14.66
N ASP A 31 10.98 15.74 -14.84
CA ASP A 31 11.90 16.49 -15.72
C ASP A 31 13.01 15.57 -16.25
N GLY A 32 12.86 15.14 -17.51
CA GLY A 32 13.80 14.29 -18.23
C GLY A 32 14.03 12.90 -17.62
N ASN A 33 14.92 12.84 -16.63
CA ASN A 33 15.47 11.61 -16.06
C ASN A 33 15.27 11.53 -14.53
N ASN A 34 14.50 12.46 -13.97
CA ASN A 34 14.14 12.55 -12.57
C ASN A 34 12.70 12.05 -12.39
N TYR A 35 12.53 11.08 -11.50
CA TYR A 35 11.27 10.42 -11.21
C TYR A 35 10.96 10.56 -9.74
N SER A 36 9.71 10.90 -9.42
CA SER A 36 9.25 11.04 -8.04
C SER A 36 8.10 10.08 -7.78
N ILE A 37 8.26 9.22 -6.80
CA ILE A 37 7.23 8.25 -6.38
C ILE A 37 6.78 8.66 -4.97
N MET A 38 5.80 9.57 -4.92
CA MET A 38 5.28 10.14 -3.68
C MET A 38 3.83 9.72 -3.44
N PRO A 39 3.42 9.46 -2.19
CA PRO A 39 2.01 9.29 -1.87
C PRO A 39 1.21 10.55 -2.20
N LYS A 40 0.07 10.37 -2.87
CA LYS A 40 -0.87 11.43 -3.23
C LYS A 40 -2.28 11.08 -2.78
N THR A 41 -3.09 12.09 -2.47
CA THR A 41 -4.50 11.91 -2.14
C THR A 41 -5.21 11.00 -3.17
N GLY A 42 -5.98 10.02 -2.66
CA GLY A 42 -6.69 8.99 -3.43
C GLY A 42 -5.84 7.78 -3.83
N ASN A 43 -4.52 7.81 -3.62
CA ASN A 43 -3.68 6.65 -3.90
C ASN A 43 -3.84 5.59 -2.80
N ILE A 44 -3.71 4.33 -3.20
CA ILE A 44 -3.62 3.21 -2.28
C ILE A 44 -2.16 2.80 -2.13
N TRP A 45 -1.71 2.61 -0.90
CA TRP A 45 -0.33 2.28 -0.57
C TRP A 45 -0.25 1.13 0.42
N ALA A 46 0.74 0.28 0.23
CA ALA A 46 1.20 -0.64 1.26
C ALA A 46 2.17 0.11 2.17
N ILE A 47 1.92 0.06 3.48
CA ILE A 47 2.78 0.66 4.50
C ILE A 47 3.31 -0.42 5.44
N TYR A 48 4.51 -0.19 5.98
CA TYR A 48 5.05 -1.02 7.05
C TYR A 48 4.26 -0.80 8.34
N ARG A 49 3.69 -1.89 8.90
CA ARG A 49 2.90 -1.84 10.12
C ARG A 49 3.74 -1.45 11.33
N ASN A 50 4.86 -2.13 11.55
CA ASN A 50 5.76 -1.91 12.69
C ASN A 50 6.97 -1.04 12.29
N TRP A 51 6.71 0.07 11.60
CA TRP A 51 7.76 1.01 11.18
C TRP A 51 8.45 1.65 12.39
N SER A 52 9.78 1.74 12.33
CA SER A 52 10.63 2.51 13.23
C SER A 52 11.77 3.13 12.43
N ASN A 53 12.26 4.29 12.85
CA ASN A 53 13.42 4.93 12.20
C ASN A 53 14.71 4.10 12.34
N ASP A 54 14.76 3.22 13.34
CA ASP A 54 15.90 2.33 13.61
C ASP A 54 15.72 0.92 13.02
N ILE A 55 14.75 0.72 12.12
CA ILE A 55 14.45 -0.61 11.57
C ILE A 55 15.58 -1.10 10.67
N ASP A 56 16.09 -2.30 10.93
CA ASP A 56 17.13 -2.91 10.11
C ASP A 56 16.57 -3.46 8.79
N VAL A 57 17.42 -3.49 7.76
CA VAL A 57 17.04 -3.99 6.42
C VAL A 57 16.64 -5.46 6.45
N VAL A 58 17.21 -6.23 7.37
CA VAL A 58 16.89 -7.65 7.57
C VAL A 58 15.47 -7.80 8.14
N ASP A 59 15.07 -6.89 9.02
CA ASP A 59 13.74 -6.91 9.63
C ASP A 59 12.65 -6.56 8.61
N LEU A 60 12.94 -5.69 7.62
CA LEU A 60 12.04 -5.33 6.52
C LEU A 60 11.52 -6.54 5.72
N GLN A 61 12.31 -7.61 5.60
CA GLN A 61 11.89 -8.83 4.89
C GLN A 61 10.84 -9.64 5.66
N SER A 62 10.81 -9.48 6.99
CA SER A 62 9.83 -10.12 7.89
C SER A 62 8.66 -9.19 8.26
N GLN A 63 8.67 -7.96 7.73
CA GLN A 63 7.64 -6.98 8.06
C GLN A 63 6.29 -7.34 7.47
N THR A 64 5.28 -6.85 8.18
CA THR A 64 3.87 -7.02 7.87
C THR A 64 3.35 -5.70 7.33
N TYR A 65 2.43 -5.80 6.38
CA TYR A 65 1.95 -4.63 5.65
C TYR A 65 0.49 -4.34 5.96
N ASP A 66 0.18 -3.05 5.99
CA ASP A 66 -1.20 -2.55 5.97
C ASP A 66 -1.46 -1.86 4.64
N LEU A 67 -2.68 -2.02 4.13
CA LEU A 67 -3.13 -1.32 2.94
C LEU A 67 -3.87 -0.06 3.38
N VAL A 68 -3.50 1.10 2.85
CA VAL A 68 -4.11 2.38 3.22
C VAL A 68 -4.45 3.23 2.01
N GLU A 69 -5.55 3.97 2.10
CA GLU A 69 -5.85 5.09 1.21
C GLU A 69 -5.26 6.39 1.77
N ILE A 70 -4.63 7.19 0.92
CA ILE A 70 -4.24 8.57 1.27
C ILE A 70 -5.45 9.50 1.16
N LEU A 71 -5.85 10.13 2.26
CA LEU A 71 -6.95 11.09 2.31
C LEU A 71 -6.50 12.54 2.12
N ASP A 72 -5.26 12.87 2.49
CA ASP A 72 -4.68 14.23 2.39
C ASP A 72 -3.15 14.12 2.36
N ASP A 73 -2.49 14.82 1.42
CA ASP A 73 -1.02 14.85 1.27
C ASP A 73 -0.39 16.25 1.45
N LYS A 74 -1.17 17.24 1.90
CA LYS A 74 -0.73 18.66 1.96
C LYS A 74 0.34 18.92 3.02
N GLN A 75 0.05 18.64 4.28
CA GLN A 75 0.98 18.83 5.40
C GLN A 75 1.65 17.52 5.75
N ASP A 76 0.97 16.67 6.51
CA ASP A 76 1.29 15.27 6.72
C ASP A 76 0.31 14.38 5.96
N TYR A 77 0.59 13.08 5.89
CA TYR A 77 -0.26 12.13 5.18
C TYR A 77 -1.37 11.65 6.10
N LYS A 78 -2.60 12.09 5.87
CA LYS A 78 -3.78 11.48 6.51
C LYS A 78 -4.14 10.23 5.73
N VAL A 79 -4.34 9.12 6.42
CA VAL A 79 -4.61 7.84 5.78
C VAL A 79 -5.80 7.13 6.40
N LEU A 80 -6.47 6.30 5.61
CA LEU A 80 -7.52 5.37 6.02
C LEU A 80 -7.05 3.94 5.79
N LEU A 81 -7.12 3.11 6.82
CA LEU A 81 -6.86 1.68 6.70
C LEU A 81 -7.92 1.01 5.83
N LEU A 82 -7.49 0.13 4.93
CA LEU A 82 -8.36 -0.73 4.12
C LEU A 82 -8.30 -2.16 4.65
N ALA A 83 -9.45 -2.83 4.65
CA ALA A 83 -9.58 -4.22 5.08
C ALA A 83 -10.38 -5.02 4.04
N PRO A 84 -10.10 -6.32 3.88
CA PRO A 84 -10.89 -7.18 2.99
C PRO A 84 -12.33 -7.31 3.52
N ASP A 85 -13.30 -7.44 2.60
CA ASP A 85 -14.69 -7.74 2.95
C ASP A 85 -14.80 -9.08 3.70
N GLY A 86 -15.61 -9.11 4.76
CA GLY A 86 -15.64 -10.24 5.72
C GLY A 86 -14.50 -10.26 6.74
N GLY A 87 -13.56 -9.32 6.65
CA GLY A 87 -12.42 -9.20 7.53
C GLY A 87 -11.31 -10.21 7.25
N PHE A 88 -10.16 -9.93 7.84
CA PHE A 88 -8.91 -10.68 7.72
C PHE A 88 -9.08 -12.20 7.98
N LYS A 89 -9.85 -12.57 9.02
CA LYS A 89 -10.16 -13.99 9.34
C LYS A 89 -10.86 -14.80 8.23
N LEU A 90 -11.55 -14.16 7.28
CA LEU A 90 -12.20 -14.85 6.15
C LEU A 90 -11.31 -14.94 4.91
N ALA A 91 -10.32 -14.06 4.77
CA ALA A 91 -9.44 -14.00 3.61
C ALA A 91 -8.57 -15.26 3.46
N ASP A 92 -8.16 -15.86 4.59
CA ASP A 92 -7.38 -17.12 4.61
C ASP A 92 -8.17 -18.36 4.14
N ARG A 93 -9.51 -18.32 4.14
CA ARG A 93 -10.35 -19.51 3.92
C ARG A 93 -11.07 -19.53 2.57
N ALA A 94 -11.34 -18.37 1.98
CA ALA A 94 -12.06 -18.25 0.72
C ALA A 94 -11.12 -17.63 -0.32
N GLY A 95 -10.49 -18.47 -1.13
CA GLY A 95 -9.59 -18.05 -2.21
C GLY A 95 -10.13 -16.84 -2.98
N PHE A 96 -9.34 -15.76 -2.93
CA PHE A 96 -9.36 -14.57 -3.77
C PHE A 96 -10.71 -14.17 -4.41
N GLY A 97 -11.56 -13.58 -3.57
CA GLY A 97 -12.61 -12.62 -3.95
C GLY A 97 -12.39 -11.26 -3.25
N SER A 98 -11.14 -10.85 -3.05
CA SER A 98 -10.76 -9.86 -2.03
C SER A 98 -10.96 -8.41 -2.50
N VAL A 99 -12.21 -7.99 -2.56
CA VAL A 99 -12.56 -6.58 -2.50
C VAL A 99 -12.20 -6.04 -1.12
N TYR A 100 -11.64 -4.83 -1.08
CA TYR A 100 -11.30 -4.12 0.14
C TYR A 100 -12.31 -2.99 0.38
N LEU A 101 -12.53 -2.67 1.64
CA LEU A 101 -13.41 -1.62 2.13
C LEU A 101 -12.60 -0.71 3.06
N GLY A 102 -13.08 0.52 3.24
CA GLY A 102 -12.58 1.37 4.32
C GLY A 102 -12.84 0.69 5.66
N ALA A 103 -11.78 0.42 6.42
CA ALA A 103 -11.90 -0.26 7.70
C ALA A 103 -12.74 0.58 8.66
N THR A 104 -13.66 -0.06 9.37
CA THR A 104 -14.48 0.56 10.44
C THR A 104 -13.84 0.40 11.82
N GLU A 105 -12.97 -0.59 11.98
CA GLU A 105 -12.29 -0.94 13.22
C GLU A 105 -10.92 -1.57 12.91
N HIS A 106 -9.91 -1.28 13.74
CA HIS A 106 -8.58 -1.83 13.55
C HIS A 106 -8.51 -3.25 14.11
N TRP A 107 -8.25 -4.21 13.24
CA TRP A 107 -8.49 -5.63 13.48
C TRP A 107 -7.49 -6.32 14.42
N ILE A 108 -6.35 -5.68 14.74
CA ILE A 108 -5.33 -6.21 15.66
C ILE A 108 -5.43 -5.61 17.05
N ASP A 109 -5.54 -4.29 17.13
CA ASP A 109 -5.32 -3.53 18.38
C ASP A 109 -6.41 -2.50 18.68
N GLY A 110 -7.49 -2.44 17.87
CA GLY A 110 -8.63 -1.55 18.09
C GLY A 110 -8.29 -0.06 18.01
N LYS A 111 -7.13 0.32 17.48
CA LYS A 111 -6.76 1.72 17.23
C LYS A 111 -7.62 2.38 16.16
N ASP A 112 -7.45 3.69 16.02
CA ASP A 112 -8.08 4.46 14.96
C ASP A 112 -7.65 3.96 13.58
N VAL A 113 -8.65 3.61 12.77
CA VAL A 113 -8.51 3.27 11.34
C VAL A 113 -8.11 4.47 10.48
N ARG A 114 -8.24 5.69 11.02
CA ARG A 114 -7.77 6.93 10.41
C ARG A 114 -6.65 7.51 11.24
N PHE A 115 -5.47 7.62 10.65
CA PHE A 115 -4.30 8.15 11.35
C PHE A 115 -3.46 9.02 10.44
N THR A 116 -2.47 9.69 11.03
CA THR A 116 -1.56 10.60 10.31
C THR A 116 -0.16 10.01 10.30
N ILE A 117 0.46 9.93 9.13
CA ILE A 117 1.88 9.59 8.94
C ILE A 117 2.63 10.89 8.67
N PRO A 118 3.57 11.30 9.54
CA PRO A 118 4.37 12.49 9.32
C PRO A 118 5.16 12.41 8.02
N LYS A 119 5.38 13.54 7.34
CA LYS A 119 6.26 13.56 6.15
C LYS A 119 7.69 13.10 6.43
N SER A 120 8.16 13.21 7.68
CA SER A 120 9.45 12.67 8.11
C SER A 120 9.49 11.14 8.10
N GLU A 121 8.34 10.47 8.15
CA GLU A 121 8.20 9.01 8.08
C GLU A 121 7.86 8.53 6.66
N LEU A 122 8.29 9.27 5.63
CA LEU A 122 8.01 8.90 4.23
C LEU A 122 8.42 7.45 3.91
N LEU A 123 9.51 6.97 4.51
CA LEU A 123 10.01 5.60 4.32
C LEU A 123 9.08 4.50 4.87
N ARG A 124 8.06 4.86 5.64
CA ARG A 124 7.00 3.94 6.05
C ARG A 124 6.16 3.46 4.86
N PHE A 125 6.11 4.23 3.78
CA PHE A 125 5.45 3.88 2.54
C PHE A 125 6.32 2.93 1.72
N SER A 126 5.90 1.67 1.61
CA SER A 126 6.65 0.66 0.86
C SER A 126 6.46 0.90 -0.63
N HIS A 127 5.25 0.72 -1.14
CA HIS A 127 4.94 0.91 -2.56
C HIS A 127 3.45 1.23 -2.72
N GLN A 128 3.14 1.97 -3.78
CA GLN A 128 1.75 2.19 -4.16
C GLN A 128 1.18 0.88 -4.71
N VAL A 129 -0.08 0.56 -4.41
CA VAL A 129 -0.80 -0.59 -4.96
C VAL A 129 -1.77 -0.06 -6.03
N PRO A 130 -1.73 -0.54 -7.29
CA PRO A 130 -2.73 -0.14 -8.28
C PRO A 130 -4.07 -0.69 -7.82
N THR A 131 -5.10 0.15 -7.79
CA THR A 131 -6.41 -0.23 -7.26
C THR A 131 -7.51 0.38 -8.09
N SER A 132 -8.47 -0.45 -8.51
CA SER A 132 -9.71 0.00 -9.14
C SER A 132 -10.73 0.29 -8.05
N LYS A 133 -11.31 1.50 -8.05
CA LYS A 133 -12.44 1.83 -7.19
C LYS A 133 -13.74 1.60 -7.95
N VAL A 134 -14.63 0.78 -7.39
CA VAL A 134 -15.89 0.41 -8.03
C VAL A 134 -17.01 0.39 -6.99
N THR A 135 -18.25 0.65 -7.42
CA THR A 135 -19.43 0.48 -6.56
C THR A 135 -20.02 -0.91 -6.78
N LYS A 136 -20.13 -1.71 -5.73
CA LYS A 136 -20.73 -3.06 -5.78
C LYS A 136 -21.75 -3.24 -4.67
N GLU A 137 -22.70 -4.15 -4.90
CA GLU A 137 -23.63 -4.56 -3.86
C GLU A 137 -22.92 -5.56 -2.94
N ILE A 138 -22.67 -5.14 -1.70
CA ILE A 138 -22.08 -5.95 -0.63
C ILE A 138 -23.07 -5.99 0.52
N HIS A 139 -23.38 -7.21 1.00
CA HIS A 139 -24.34 -7.44 2.08
C HIS A 139 -25.72 -6.77 1.86
N GLY A 140 -26.18 -6.69 0.60
CA GLY A 140 -27.48 -6.09 0.24
C GLY A 140 -27.48 -4.56 0.16
N ALA A 141 -26.31 -3.92 0.18
CA ALA A 141 -26.17 -2.48 0.02
C ALA A 141 -25.07 -2.12 -1.00
N LEU A 142 -25.30 -1.08 -1.81
CA LEU A 142 -24.25 -0.54 -2.69
C LEU A 142 -23.17 0.15 -1.84
N GLN A 143 -21.94 -0.34 -1.96
CA GLN A 143 -20.76 0.18 -1.28
C GLN A 143 -19.65 0.46 -2.28
N GLU A 144 -18.85 1.49 -2.01
CA GLU A 144 -17.59 1.72 -2.72
C GLU A 144 -16.55 0.71 -2.22
N VAL A 145 -15.98 -0.05 -3.15
CA VAL A 145 -15.00 -1.09 -2.86
C VAL A 145 -13.74 -0.86 -3.67
N TYR A 146 -12.66 -1.42 -3.16
CA TYR A 146 -11.30 -1.28 -3.64
C TYR A 146 -10.83 -2.64 -4.16
N GLU A 147 -10.47 -2.72 -5.43
CA GLU A 147 -9.94 -3.94 -6.06
C GLU A 147 -8.45 -3.76 -6.35
N PRO A 148 -7.56 -4.10 -5.41
CA PRO A 148 -6.13 -4.00 -5.61
C PRO A 148 -5.64 -5.07 -6.58
N ASN A 149 -4.64 -4.73 -7.39
CA ASN A 149 -3.93 -5.73 -8.18
C ASN A 149 -3.20 -6.70 -7.24
N ILE A 150 -3.58 -7.98 -7.29
CA ILE A 150 -3.07 -9.04 -6.43
C ILE A 150 -1.55 -9.19 -6.56
N GLU A 151 -0.99 -8.99 -7.76
CA GLU A 151 0.47 -9.07 -8.00
C GLU A 151 1.24 -7.95 -7.30
N ALA A 152 0.56 -6.84 -6.97
CA ALA A 152 1.14 -5.72 -6.25
C ALA A 152 0.81 -5.75 -4.75
N LEU A 153 0.14 -6.81 -4.25
CA LEU A 153 -0.06 -7.00 -2.82
C LEU A 153 1.21 -7.64 -2.23
N PRO A 154 1.76 -7.09 -1.13
CA PRO A 154 2.91 -7.71 -0.47
C PRO A 154 2.60 -9.14 -0.01
N VAL A 155 3.54 -10.05 -0.24
CA VAL A 155 3.46 -11.47 0.14
C VAL A 155 3.25 -11.67 1.65
N ASN A 156 3.69 -10.70 2.47
CA ASN A 156 3.50 -10.64 3.92
C ASN A 156 2.43 -9.60 4.34
N LEU A 157 1.39 -9.37 3.53
CA LEU A 157 0.14 -8.85 4.08
C LEU A 157 -0.31 -9.87 5.12
N ILE A 158 -0.32 -9.50 6.41
CA ILE A 158 -1.03 -10.37 7.35
C ILE A 158 -2.50 -10.23 6.98
N LEU A 159 -2.96 -11.29 6.34
CA LEU A 159 -4.36 -11.62 6.12
C LEU A 159 -5.01 -12.10 7.41
#